data_AF-A0A519VGI8-F1
#
_entry.id   AF-A0A519VGI8-F1
#
_cell.length_a   1.000
_cell.length_b   1.000
_cell.length_c   1.000
_cell.angle_alpha   90.00
_cell.angle_beta   90.00
_cell.angle_gamma   90.00
#
_symmetry.space_group_name_H-M   'P 1'
#
loop_
_entity.id
_entity.type
_entity.pdbx_description
1 polymer ?
#
loop_
_entity_poly.entity_id
_entity_poly.type
_entity_poly.pdbx_seq_one_letter_code
_entity_poly.pdbx_strand_id
1 'polypeptide(L)'
;MLRIKFSAGREFSASQSASSPSAKTLPASNMSTTFNIIPTKIDNSLTFQNVLTLAKQTLENQLGKLSINLSVDILVNIHDNKEAYVNDISSNTKFIWAENEYAWFTVDKSNGGTDAYCEKLSERLSDWENYIEDTLDNTMVTPQLKQQIIDCEYEWYFRRSAGQSPMISLAYGHLTAAVARLTNGYIYTYDGAWHDNIFPATAEQLLEVYFYPDKAKDVADYDWVTKCIEGLKFDLASR
;
A
#
# COMPACT_ATOMS: atom_id res chain seq x y z
N MET A 1 1.68 54.46 -70.85
CA MET A 1 2.98 55.11 -71.14
C MET A 1 3.27 56.11 -70.02
N LEU A 2 3.94 55.68 -68.94
CA LEU A 2 4.85 56.45 -68.07
C LEU A 2 5.23 55.53 -66.88
N ARG A 3 6.53 55.35 -66.67
CA ARG A 3 7.16 54.74 -65.50
C ARG A 3 7.67 55.85 -64.56
N ILE A 4 8.11 55.43 -63.36
CA ILE A 4 9.09 56.04 -62.41
C ILE A 4 8.42 56.51 -61.10
N LYS A 5 8.92 56.25 -59.87
CA LYS A 5 9.96 55.39 -59.27
C LYS A 5 9.72 55.30 -57.74
N PHE A 6 10.41 54.32 -57.14
CA PHE A 6 10.52 53.81 -55.77
C PHE A 6 10.85 54.75 -54.58
N SER A 7 10.50 54.29 -53.37
CA SER A 7 11.34 54.29 -52.14
C SER A 7 10.68 53.35 -51.10
N ALA A 8 11.21 52.14 -50.84
CA ALA A 8 11.94 51.72 -49.63
C ALA A 8 11.22 52.08 -48.30
N GLY A 9 10.89 51.19 -47.36
CA GLY A 9 11.23 49.80 -47.09
C GLY A 9 11.23 49.62 -45.56
N ARG A 10 10.63 48.54 -45.03
CA ARG A 10 11.09 47.76 -43.85
C ARG A 10 10.05 46.70 -43.43
N GLU A 11 10.41 45.47 -43.78
CA GLU A 11 10.52 44.25 -42.97
C GLU A 11 9.50 43.88 -41.89
N PHE A 12 9.15 42.60 -42.01
CA PHE A 12 8.40 41.70 -41.14
C PHE A 12 8.94 41.60 -39.70
N SER A 13 8.01 41.42 -38.76
CA SER A 13 8.24 40.60 -37.57
C SER A 13 6.90 40.03 -37.11
N ALA A 14 6.66 38.76 -37.44
CA ALA A 14 5.60 37.95 -36.86
C ALA A 14 5.98 37.54 -35.44
N SER A 15 5.09 37.75 -34.47
CA SER A 15 5.06 36.94 -33.26
C SER A 15 3.59 36.70 -32.89
N GLN A 16 3.08 35.54 -33.31
CA GLN A 16 1.90 34.94 -32.68
C GLN A 16 2.39 34.27 -31.40
N SER A 17 2.01 34.81 -30.24
CA SER A 17 2.16 34.10 -28.97
C SER A 17 1.11 32.99 -28.92
N ALA A 18 1.55 31.77 -29.25
CA ALA A 18 0.85 30.55 -28.92
C ALA A 18 0.80 30.41 -27.39
N SER A 19 -0.40 30.42 -26.84
CA SER A 19 -0.67 30.03 -25.45
C SER A 19 -0.40 28.52 -25.31
N SER A 20 0.75 28.18 -24.73
CA SER A 20 1.06 26.80 -24.33
C SER A 20 0.17 26.34 -23.16
N PRO A 21 -0.19 25.06 -23.12
CA PRO A 21 -1.19 24.51 -22.22
C PRO A 21 -0.70 24.49 -20.77
N SER A 22 -1.59 24.90 -19.87
CA SER A 22 -1.45 24.74 -18.42
C SER A 22 -0.98 23.33 -18.08
N ALA A 23 0.17 23.25 -17.41
CA ALA A 23 0.65 22.03 -16.79
C ALA A 23 -0.52 21.43 -15.97
N LYS A 24 -0.88 20.19 -16.27
CA LYS A 24 -1.75 19.40 -15.40
C LYS A 24 -1.02 19.28 -14.07
N THR A 25 -1.51 19.98 -13.07
CA THR A 25 -1.16 19.79 -11.67
C THR A 25 -1.31 18.30 -11.36
N LEU A 26 -0.24 17.67 -10.89
CA LEU A 26 -0.30 16.32 -10.31
C LEU A 26 -1.41 16.31 -9.25
N PRO A 27 -2.25 15.26 -9.18
CA PRO A 27 -3.27 15.18 -8.15
C PRO A 27 -2.60 15.26 -6.76
N ALA A 28 -3.28 15.94 -5.85
CA ALA A 28 -2.83 16.13 -4.48
C ALA A 28 -2.34 14.81 -3.86
N SER A 29 -1.23 14.86 -3.14
CA SER A 29 -0.70 13.73 -2.39
C SER A 29 -1.81 13.11 -1.54
N ASN A 30 -2.17 11.85 -1.80
CA ASN A 30 -3.02 11.09 -0.89
C ASN A 30 -2.41 11.15 0.52
N MET A 31 -3.19 11.60 1.50
CA MET A 31 -2.74 11.78 2.90
C MET A 31 -2.46 10.45 3.61
N SER A 32 -2.86 9.34 2.99
CA SER A 32 -2.56 7.98 3.39
C SER A 32 -2.66 7.04 2.20
N THR A 33 -2.04 5.88 2.30
CA THR A 33 -2.13 4.80 1.32
C THR A 33 -2.63 3.51 1.95
N THR A 34 -3.31 2.66 1.20
CA THR A 34 -3.96 1.44 1.70
C THR A 34 -3.64 0.20 0.89
N PHE A 35 -3.33 -0.89 1.58
CA PHE A 35 -3.44 -2.22 1.00
C PHE A 35 -4.64 -2.92 1.58
N ASN A 36 -5.47 -3.43 0.70
CA ASN A 36 -6.67 -4.17 1.05
C ASN A 36 -6.45 -5.65 0.74
N ILE A 37 -7.12 -6.54 1.46
CA ILE A 37 -6.97 -7.98 1.37
C ILE A 37 -8.36 -8.62 1.32
N ILE A 38 -8.66 -9.28 0.21
CA ILE A 38 -9.81 -10.17 0.08
C ILE A 38 -9.35 -11.62 0.37
N PRO A 39 -9.79 -12.25 1.47
CA PRO A 39 -9.44 -13.63 1.79
C PRO A 39 -10.15 -14.63 0.89
N THR A 40 -9.56 -15.82 0.72
CA THR A 40 -10.25 -16.97 0.09
C THR A 40 -10.46 -18.13 1.08
N LYS A 41 -9.89 -18.01 2.28
CA LYS A 41 -10.16 -18.89 3.43
C LYS A 41 -9.92 -18.14 4.74
N ILE A 42 -10.64 -18.55 5.78
CA ILE A 42 -10.37 -18.15 7.16
C ILE A 42 -10.40 -19.42 8.02
N ASP A 43 -9.26 -19.77 8.60
CA ASP A 43 -9.13 -20.94 9.48
C ASP A 43 -8.46 -20.57 10.82
N ASN A 44 -8.22 -21.55 11.68
CA ASN A 44 -7.66 -21.34 13.02
C ASN A 44 -6.19 -20.88 13.00
N SER A 45 -5.52 -20.89 11.84
CA SER A 45 -4.17 -20.34 11.70
C SER A 45 -4.17 -18.82 11.58
N LEU A 46 -5.31 -18.18 11.28
CA LEU A 46 -5.41 -16.73 11.20
C LEU A 46 -5.53 -16.11 12.60
N THR A 47 -4.40 -15.99 13.29
CA THR A 47 -4.27 -15.39 14.62
C THR A 47 -3.30 -14.21 14.59
N PHE A 48 -3.40 -13.30 15.57
CA PHE A 48 -2.43 -12.21 15.73
C PHE A 48 -1.00 -12.72 15.82
N GLN A 49 -0.75 -13.78 16.60
CA GLN A 49 0.58 -14.38 16.71
C GLN A 49 1.13 -14.83 15.36
N ASN A 50 0.34 -15.53 14.55
CA ASN A 50 0.80 -16.05 13.27
C ASN A 50 1.03 -14.93 12.25
N VAL A 51 0.16 -13.90 12.24
CA VAL A 51 0.34 -12.71 11.40
C VAL A 51 1.64 -11.99 11.78
N LEU A 52 1.84 -11.67 13.06
CA LEU A 52 3.03 -10.97 13.54
C LEU A 52 4.31 -11.78 13.30
N THR A 53 4.27 -13.09 13.54
CA THR A 53 5.41 -13.99 13.33
C THR A 53 5.83 -14.02 11.85
N LEU A 54 4.85 -14.18 10.95
CA LEU A 54 5.11 -14.25 9.51
C LEU A 54 5.55 -12.89 8.96
N ALA A 55 4.93 -11.79 9.40
CA ALA A 55 5.33 -10.43 9.04
C ALA A 55 6.76 -10.15 9.47
N LYS A 56 7.11 -10.45 10.74
CA LYS A 56 8.48 -10.33 11.25
C LYS A 56 9.47 -11.14 10.42
N GLN A 57 9.19 -12.42 10.17
CA GLN A 57 10.07 -13.29 9.41
C GLN A 57 10.34 -12.75 8.00
N THR A 58 9.29 -12.32 7.30
CA THR A 58 9.44 -11.80 5.92
C THR A 58 10.13 -10.44 5.89
N LEU A 59 9.85 -9.57 6.86
CA LEU A 59 10.50 -8.26 7.03
C LEU A 59 12.00 -8.42 7.31
N GLU A 60 12.38 -9.23 8.31
CA GLU A 60 13.79 -9.47 8.65
C GLU A 60 14.55 -10.11 7.49
N ASN A 61 13.91 -11.00 6.73
CA ASN A 61 14.49 -11.55 5.51
C ASN A 61 14.77 -10.47 4.43
N GLN A 62 13.84 -9.53 4.23
CA GLN A 62 14.05 -8.42 3.30
C GLN A 62 15.12 -7.46 3.80
N LEU A 63 15.13 -7.11 5.09
CA LEU A 63 16.18 -6.30 5.69
C LEU A 63 17.56 -6.94 5.47
N GLY A 64 17.69 -8.25 5.68
CA GLY A 64 18.92 -9.00 5.39
C GLY A 64 19.36 -8.89 3.91
N LYS A 65 18.42 -9.03 2.96
CA LYS A 65 18.71 -8.83 1.52
C LYS A 65 19.18 -7.42 1.20
N LEU A 66 18.69 -6.41 1.93
CA LEU A 66 19.11 -5.01 1.82
C LEU A 66 20.42 -4.69 2.56
N SER A 67 21.07 -5.71 3.12
CA SER A 67 22.26 -5.60 3.97
C SER A 67 22.02 -4.75 5.24
N ILE A 68 20.80 -4.83 5.78
CA ILE A 68 20.40 -4.20 7.04
C ILE A 68 20.24 -5.33 8.06
N ASN A 69 21.25 -5.52 8.92
CA ASN A 69 21.23 -6.55 9.96
C ASN A 69 20.52 -6.01 11.21
N LEU A 70 19.19 -6.01 11.17
CA LEU A 70 18.34 -5.55 12.26
C LEU A 70 17.30 -6.61 12.58
N SER A 71 17.22 -6.99 13.85
CA SER A 71 16.07 -7.74 14.36
C SER A 71 15.04 -6.77 14.94
N VAL A 72 13.78 -7.03 14.60
CA VAL A 72 12.64 -6.19 14.96
C VAL A 72 11.54 -7.00 15.61
N ASP A 73 10.78 -6.35 16.48
CA ASP A 73 9.53 -6.85 17.05
C ASP A 73 8.38 -5.98 16.57
N ILE A 74 7.28 -6.64 16.18
CA ILE A 74 6.06 -5.95 15.77
C ILE A 74 5.04 -6.13 16.91
N LEU A 75 4.55 -5.01 17.43
CA LEU A 75 3.57 -4.95 18.51
C LEU A 75 2.23 -4.49 17.96
N VAL A 76 1.14 -4.92 18.61
CA VAL A 76 -0.22 -4.58 18.21
C VAL A 76 -1.12 -4.37 19.42
N ASN A 77 -2.01 -3.38 19.29
CA ASN A 77 -3.10 -3.12 20.22
C ASN A 77 -4.39 -2.85 19.44
N ILE A 78 -5.55 -3.13 20.05
CA ILE A 78 -6.84 -2.71 19.49
C ILE A 78 -7.25 -1.38 20.10
N HIS A 79 -7.66 -0.45 19.25
CA HIS A 79 -8.20 0.85 19.62
C HIS A 79 -9.65 0.92 19.16
N ASP A 80 -10.53 1.52 19.97
CA ASP A 80 -11.81 1.99 19.45
C ASP A 80 -11.59 3.19 18.53
N ASN A 81 -12.43 3.34 17.51
CA ASN A 81 -12.34 4.43 16.53
C ASN A 81 -12.52 5.83 17.17
N LYS A 82 -13.12 5.94 18.36
CA LYS A 82 -13.20 7.19 19.12
C LYS A 82 -12.03 7.38 20.08
N GLU A 83 -11.07 6.47 20.06
CA GLU A 83 -9.91 6.41 20.97
C GLU A 83 -10.30 6.40 22.45
N ALA A 84 -11.50 5.92 22.75
CA ALA A 84 -12.02 5.87 24.12
C ALA A 84 -11.30 4.82 24.98
N TYR A 85 -10.72 3.79 24.35
CA TYR A 85 -9.95 2.76 25.01
C TYR A 85 -8.88 2.15 24.10
N VAL A 86 -7.92 1.48 24.73
CA VAL A 86 -6.88 0.65 24.11
C VAL A 86 -6.89 -0.70 24.83
N ASN A 87 -6.99 -1.78 24.06
CA ASN A 87 -6.99 -3.14 24.56
C ASN A 87 -5.71 -3.87 24.14
N ASP A 88 -5.07 -4.55 25.09
CA ASP A 88 -4.07 -5.57 24.80
C ASP A 88 -4.76 -6.81 24.21
N ILE A 89 -4.10 -7.42 23.22
CA ILE A 89 -4.63 -8.59 22.53
C ILE A 89 -3.89 -9.84 23.00
N SER A 90 -4.64 -10.88 23.33
CA SER A 90 -4.06 -12.21 23.45
C SER A 90 -3.52 -12.67 22.10
N SER A 91 -2.26 -13.13 22.08
CA SER A 91 -1.57 -13.52 20.84
C SER A 91 -2.31 -14.62 20.05
N ASN A 92 -3.04 -15.48 20.75
CA ASN A 92 -3.78 -16.60 20.15
C ASN A 92 -5.20 -16.23 19.67
N THR A 93 -5.63 -14.98 19.85
CA THR A 93 -6.93 -14.53 19.33
C THR A 93 -6.92 -14.54 17.80
N LYS A 94 -8.05 -14.90 17.19
CA LYS A 94 -8.25 -14.78 15.74
C LYS A 94 -7.96 -13.35 15.30
N PHE A 95 -7.44 -13.19 14.09
CA PHE A 95 -7.16 -11.86 13.51
C PHE A 95 -8.43 -11.19 12.98
N ILE A 96 -9.45 -11.08 13.84
CA ILE A 96 -10.77 -10.49 13.55
C ILE A 96 -11.16 -9.67 14.79
N TRP A 97 -11.60 -8.44 14.59
CA TRP A 97 -12.05 -7.51 15.63
C TRP A 97 -13.30 -6.76 15.17
N ALA A 98 -13.86 -5.89 16.02
CA ALA A 98 -15.11 -5.21 15.70
C ALA A 98 -14.89 -4.06 14.69
N GLU A 99 -15.89 -3.76 13.86
CA GLU A 99 -15.80 -2.71 12.82
C GLU A 99 -15.62 -1.29 13.40
N ASN A 100 -16.02 -1.07 14.65
CA ASN A 100 -15.78 0.18 15.36
C ASN A 100 -14.37 0.27 15.97
N GLU A 101 -13.50 -0.67 15.66
CA GLU A 101 -12.14 -0.75 16.19
C GLU A 101 -11.10 -0.82 15.07
N TYR A 102 -9.86 -0.44 15.38
CA TYR A 102 -8.71 -0.62 14.52
C TYR A 102 -7.55 -1.27 15.28
N ALA A 103 -6.76 -2.07 14.58
CA ALA A 103 -5.52 -2.61 15.11
C ALA A 103 -4.38 -1.62 14.80
N TRP A 104 -3.70 -1.13 15.84
CA TRP A 104 -2.54 -0.26 15.72
C TRP A 104 -1.25 -1.06 15.81
N PHE A 105 -0.50 -1.13 14.71
CA PHE A 105 0.77 -1.84 14.65
C PHE A 105 1.94 -0.87 14.78
N THR A 106 2.87 -1.23 15.65
CA THR A 106 4.15 -0.53 15.80
C THR A 106 5.30 -1.50 15.59
N VAL A 107 6.45 -0.97 15.21
CA VAL A 107 7.69 -1.72 15.12
C VAL A 107 8.63 -1.17 16.18
N ASP A 108 9.21 -2.06 16.99
CA ASP A 108 10.21 -1.65 17.96
C ASP A 108 11.33 -0.87 17.25
N LYS A 109 12.00 0.02 17.99
CA LYS A 109 13.08 0.86 17.44
C LYS A 109 12.63 1.83 16.32
N SER A 110 11.34 1.95 16.01
CA SER A 110 10.78 2.92 15.07
C SER A 110 9.74 3.82 15.73
N ASN A 111 9.65 5.08 15.28
CA ASN A 111 8.55 5.95 15.64
C ASN A 111 7.36 5.73 14.69
N GLY A 112 6.15 5.96 15.20
CA GLY A 112 4.91 5.86 14.44
C GLY A 112 4.37 4.44 14.35
N GLY A 113 3.50 4.21 13.37
CA GLY A 113 2.79 2.95 13.20
C GLY A 113 1.86 2.95 12.00
N THR A 114 1.19 1.82 11.81
CA THR A 114 0.20 1.61 10.75
C THR A 114 -1.06 1.02 11.36
N ASP A 115 -2.20 1.57 10.98
CA ASP A 115 -3.52 1.11 11.37
C ASP A 115 -4.02 0.02 10.41
N ALA A 116 -4.77 -0.93 10.93
CA ALA A 116 -5.50 -1.91 10.13
C ALA A 116 -6.96 -2.01 10.60
N TYR A 117 -7.81 -2.34 9.65
CA TYR A 117 -9.25 -2.46 9.84
C TYR A 117 -9.71 -3.83 9.36
N CYS A 118 -10.79 -4.31 9.96
CA CYS A 118 -11.43 -5.57 9.65
C CYS A 118 -12.91 -5.28 9.46
N GLU A 119 -13.41 -5.44 8.25
CA GLU A 119 -14.78 -5.09 7.87
C GLU A 119 -15.49 -6.30 7.30
N LYS A 120 -16.80 -6.40 7.53
CA LYS A 120 -17.61 -7.40 6.84
C LYS A 120 -18.10 -6.85 5.52
N LEU A 121 -17.80 -7.58 4.44
CA LEU A 121 -18.18 -7.19 3.08
C LEU A 121 -19.70 -7.06 2.93
N SER A 122 -20.47 -7.96 3.54
CA SER A 122 -21.93 -7.99 3.46
C SER A 122 -22.61 -6.79 4.15
N GLU A 123 -21.95 -6.17 5.13
CA GLU A 123 -22.47 -4.99 5.85
C GLU A 123 -22.12 -3.68 5.10
N ARG A 124 -21.01 -3.66 4.35
CA ARG A 124 -20.55 -2.49 3.58
C ARG A 124 -21.13 -2.41 2.15
N LEU A 125 -21.31 -3.54 1.48
CA LEU A 125 -21.56 -3.59 0.05
C LEU A 125 -22.86 -4.34 -0.28
N SER A 126 -23.85 -3.62 -0.82
CA SER A 126 -25.09 -4.23 -1.32
C SER A 126 -24.89 -5.05 -2.60
N ASP A 127 -23.80 -4.81 -3.34
CA ASP A 127 -23.46 -5.48 -4.61
C ASP A 127 -22.05 -6.10 -4.57
N TRP A 128 -21.73 -6.72 -3.45
CA TRP A 128 -20.43 -7.30 -3.17
C TRP A 128 -20.02 -8.42 -4.15
N GLU A 129 -20.98 -9.01 -4.85
CA GLU A 129 -20.71 -10.01 -5.88
C GLU A 129 -20.02 -9.41 -7.12
N ASN A 130 -20.43 -8.22 -7.56
CA ASN A 130 -19.78 -7.51 -8.67
C ASN A 130 -18.46 -6.88 -8.20
N TYR A 131 -18.40 -6.45 -6.94
CA TYR A 131 -17.17 -5.95 -6.34
C TYR A 131 -16.01 -6.94 -6.41
N ILE A 132 -16.24 -8.24 -6.16
CA ILE A 132 -15.19 -9.27 -6.25
C ILE A 132 -14.66 -9.37 -7.69
N GLU A 133 -15.53 -9.34 -8.69
CA GLU A 133 -15.15 -9.45 -10.10
C GLU A 133 -14.41 -8.20 -10.57
N ASP A 134 -14.87 -7.01 -10.19
CA ASP A 134 -14.22 -5.74 -10.52
C ASP A 134 -12.85 -5.60 -9.85
N THR A 135 -12.73 -6.05 -8.59
CA THR A 135 -11.49 -5.96 -7.82
C THR A 135 -10.45 -6.98 -8.28
N LEU A 136 -10.92 -8.15 -8.71
CA LEU A 136 -10.07 -9.25 -9.13
C LEU A 136 -10.05 -9.41 -10.66
N ASP A 137 -10.32 -8.35 -11.42
CA ASP A 137 -10.50 -8.33 -12.88
C ASP A 137 -9.39 -9.04 -13.69
N ASN A 138 -8.15 -8.99 -13.20
CA ASN A 138 -6.98 -9.62 -13.81
C ASN A 138 -6.68 -11.03 -13.26
N THR A 139 -7.52 -11.53 -12.36
CA THR A 139 -7.51 -12.91 -11.85
C THR A 139 -8.63 -13.71 -12.50
N MET A 140 -8.41 -14.98 -12.78
CA MET A 140 -9.48 -15.88 -13.23
C MET A 140 -10.44 -16.18 -12.08
N VAL A 141 -11.44 -15.31 -11.89
CA VAL A 141 -12.48 -15.49 -10.87
C VAL A 141 -13.44 -16.59 -11.31
N THR A 142 -13.25 -17.78 -10.76
CA THR A 142 -14.19 -18.89 -10.94
C THR A 142 -15.38 -18.73 -10.00
N PRO A 143 -16.56 -19.30 -10.32
CA PRO A 143 -17.69 -19.32 -9.39
C PRO A 143 -17.33 -19.91 -8.01
N GLN A 144 -16.44 -20.90 -7.98
CA GLN A 144 -15.95 -21.49 -6.73
C GLN A 144 -15.11 -20.49 -5.92
N LEU A 145 -14.19 -19.77 -6.56
CA LEU A 145 -13.39 -18.75 -5.89
C LEU A 145 -14.26 -17.61 -5.35
N LYS A 146 -15.24 -17.15 -6.15
CA LYS A 146 -16.22 -16.16 -5.73
C LYS A 146 -16.98 -16.63 -4.50
N GLN A 147 -17.48 -17.87 -4.49
CA GLN A 147 -18.17 -18.44 -3.33
C GLN A 147 -17.25 -18.55 -2.09
N GLN A 148 -15.97 -18.91 -2.27
CA GLN A 148 -15.01 -18.98 -1.16
C GLN A 148 -14.78 -17.62 -0.49
N ILE A 149 -14.62 -16.56 -1.30
CA ILE A 149 -14.51 -15.19 -0.81
C ILE A 149 -15.80 -14.80 -0.08
N ILE A 150 -16.94 -15.17 -0.66
CA ILE A 150 -18.26 -14.94 -0.08
C ILE A 150 -18.39 -15.56 1.32
N ASP A 151 -18.02 -16.82 1.45
CA ASP A 151 -18.09 -17.57 2.70
C ASP A 151 -17.12 -17.05 3.78
N CYS A 152 -16.09 -16.29 3.40
CA CYS A 152 -15.20 -15.64 4.35
C CYS A 152 -15.83 -14.43 5.01
N GLU A 153 -16.78 -13.74 4.36
CA GLU A 153 -17.49 -12.54 4.83
C GLU A 153 -16.65 -11.30 5.18
N TYR A 154 -15.33 -11.40 5.34
CA TYR A 154 -14.45 -10.34 5.82
C TYR A 154 -13.50 -9.80 4.76
N GLU A 155 -13.07 -8.56 4.96
CA GLU A 155 -11.96 -7.91 4.28
C GLU A 155 -11.09 -7.22 5.33
N TRP A 156 -9.79 -7.14 5.07
CA TRP A 156 -8.88 -6.32 5.86
C TRP A 156 -8.27 -5.24 5.00
N TYR A 157 -7.96 -4.11 5.60
CA TYR A 157 -7.04 -3.16 4.98
C TYR A 157 -6.08 -2.57 5.98
N PHE A 158 -4.84 -2.38 5.53
CA PHE A 158 -3.78 -1.70 6.25
C PHE A 158 -3.60 -0.34 5.65
N ARG A 159 -3.63 0.68 6.49
CA ARG A 159 -3.46 2.07 6.12
C ARG A 159 -2.17 2.61 6.71
N ARG A 160 -1.42 3.30 5.86
CA ARG A 160 -0.22 4.03 6.24
C ARG A 160 -0.42 5.51 5.98
N SER A 161 -0.35 6.32 7.03
CA SER A 161 -0.40 7.78 6.92
C SER A 161 0.86 8.35 6.27
N ALA A 162 0.74 9.52 5.62
CA ALA A 162 1.89 10.24 5.11
C ALA A 162 2.89 10.60 6.24
N GLY A 163 4.19 10.56 5.94
CA GLY A 163 5.25 10.93 6.89
C GLY A 163 5.62 9.86 7.93
N GLN A 164 5.04 8.65 7.85
CA GLN A 164 5.49 7.52 8.65
C GLN A 164 6.95 7.15 8.36
N SER A 165 7.61 6.53 9.32
CA SER A 165 9.02 6.16 9.18
C SER A 165 9.22 5.18 8.02
N PRO A 166 10.45 5.10 7.47
CA PRO A 166 10.80 4.04 6.52
C PRO A 166 10.54 2.63 7.03
N MET A 167 10.75 2.37 8.33
CA MET A 167 10.51 1.05 8.93
C MET A 167 9.02 0.71 8.95
N ILE A 168 8.16 1.67 9.30
CA ILE A 168 6.70 1.48 9.22
C ILE A 168 6.27 1.30 7.77
N SER A 169 6.88 2.05 6.85
CA SER A 169 6.61 1.93 5.42
C SER A 169 7.02 0.58 4.84
N LEU A 170 7.99 -0.13 5.42
CA LEU A 170 8.28 -1.54 5.09
C LEU A 170 7.29 -2.47 5.78
N ALA A 171 7.12 -2.34 7.10
CA ALA A 171 6.36 -3.27 7.91
C ALA A 171 4.89 -3.37 7.48
N TYR A 172 4.26 -2.27 7.02
CA TYR A 172 2.87 -2.31 6.59
C TYR A 172 2.65 -3.28 5.42
N GLY A 173 3.53 -3.31 4.42
CA GLY A 173 3.42 -4.27 3.32
C GLY A 173 3.67 -5.72 3.74
N HIS A 174 4.56 -5.95 4.70
CA HIS A 174 4.80 -7.28 5.27
C HIS A 174 3.64 -7.80 6.12
N LEU A 175 2.99 -6.91 6.88
CA LEU A 175 1.75 -7.22 7.61
C LEU A 175 0.63 -7.60 6.64
N THR A 176 0.44 -6.82 5.57
CA THR A 176 -0.51 -7.12 4.51
C THR A 176 -0.23 -8.49 3.87
N ALA A 177 1.03 -8.73 3.48
CA ALA A 177 1.43 -10.00 2.86
C ALA A 177 1.25 -11.19 3.81
N ALA A 178 1.46 -11.00 5.12
CA ALA A 178 1.25 -12.06 6.11
C ALA A 178 -0.23 -12.47 6.19
N VAL A 179 -1.15 -11.50 6.25
CA VAL A 179 -2.59 -11.78 6.26
C VAL A 179 -2.99 -12.47 4.96
N ALA A 180 -2.61 -11.92 3.80
CA ALA A 180 -2.94 -12.51 2.50
C ALA A 180 -2.40 -13.95 2.36
N ARG A 181 -1.19 -14.22 2.83
CA ARG A 181 -0.63 -15.59 2.79
C ARG A 181 -1.41 -16.55 3.70
N LEU A 182 -1.78 -16.12 4.91
CA LEU A 182 -2.53 -16.96 5.84
C LEU A 182 -3.95 -17.23 5.36
N THR A 183 -4.56 -16.30 4.61
CA THR A 183 -5.92 -16.43 4.07
C THR A 183 -5.99 -16.90 2.62
N ASN A 184 -4.85 -17.25 2.01
CA ASN A 184 -4.72 -17.43 0.56
C ASN A 184 -5.42 -16.30 -0.23
N GLY A 185 -5.41 -15.09 0.32
CA GLY A 185 -6.12 -13.94 -0.19
C GLY A 185 -5.36 -13.20 -1.27
N TYR A 186 -6.08 -12.27 -1.90
CA TYR A 186 -5.53 -11.33 -2.87
C TYR A 186 -5.42 -9.94 -2.24
N ILE A 187 -4.29 -9.30 -2.50
CA ILE A 187 -3.99 -7.93 -2.10
C ILE A 187 -4.36 -7.03 -3.27
N TYR A 188 -4.96 -5.87 -3.00
CA TYR A 188 -5.19 -4.85 -3.99
C TYR A 188 -5.14 -3.44 -3.36
N THR A 189 -5.06 -2.42 -4.19
CA THR A 189 -5.01 -1.00 -3.79
C THR A 189 -5.70 -0.16 -4.84
N TYR A 190 -6.36 0.92 -4.41
CA TYR A 190 -6.96 1.92 -5.31
C TYR A 190 -6.31 3.30 -5.17
N ASP A 191 -5.40 3.49 -4.20
CA ASP A 191 -4.92 4.80 -3.79
C ASP A 191 -3.41 5.00 -4.02
N GLY A 192 -2.81 4.10 -4.81
CA GLY A 192 -1.39 4.13 -5.17
C GLY A 192 -0.46 3.71 -4.04
N ALA A 193 -0.92 2.89 -3.09
CA ALA A 193 -0.10 2.36 -2.00
C ALA A 193 1.18 1.66 -2.45
N TRP A 194 1.09 1.03 -3.61
CA TRP A 194 2.18 0.57 -4.43
C TRP A 194 1.65 0.47 -5.86
N HIS A 195 2.52 0.37 -6.85
CA HIS A 195 2.09 0.49 -8.24
C HIS A 195 1.07 -0.58 -8.69
N ASP A 196 0.06 -0.09 -9.41
CA ASP A 196 -1.17 -0.81 -9.81
C ASP A 196 -0.96 -2.03 -10.73
N ASN A 197 0.21 -2.22 -11.34
CA ASN A 197 0.38 -3.22 -12.40
C ASN A 197 0.62 -4.66 -11.92
N ILE A 198 0.80 -4.86 -10.62
CA ILE A 198 0.85 -6.20 -10.03
C ILE A 198 -0.45 -6.59 -9.34
N PHE A 199 -1.35 -5.63 -9.13
CA PHE A 199 -2.57 -5.85 -8.36
C PHE A 199 -3.74 -6.24 -9.28
N PRO A 200 -4.63 -7.12 -8.82
CA PRO A 200 -4.58 -7.91 -7.58
C PRO A 200 -3.37 -8.88 -7.51
N ALA A 201 -2.74 -8.98 -6.34
CA ALA A 201 -1.49 -9.72 -6.12
C ALA A 201 -1.62 -10.75 -4.99
N THR A 202 -0.94 -11.89 -5.10
CA THR A 202 -0.69 -12.75 -3.93
C THR A 202 0.37 -12.13 -3.01
N ALA A 203 0.51 -12.68 -1.80
CA ALA A 203 1.58 -12.30 -0.87
C ALA A 203 2.98 -12.44 -1.48
N GLU A 204 3.24 -13.51 -2.24
CA GLU A 204 4.52 -13.75 -2.91
C GLU A 204 4.80 -12.69 -3.98
N GLN A 205 3.80 -12.38 -4.80
CA GLN A 205 3.93 -11.39 -5.87
C GLN A 205 4.22 -9.99 -5.30
N LEU A 206 3.54 -9.61 -4.21
CA LEU A 206 3.85 -8.36 -3.52
C LEU A 206 5.29 -8.37 -2.99
N LEU A 207 5.67 -9.38 -2.21
CA LEU A 207 6.98 -9.45 -1.56
C LEU A 207 8.17 -9.59 -2.53
N GLU A 208 7.92 -9.95 -3.79
CA GLU A 208 8.95 -10.00 -4.83
C GLU A 208 9.38 -8.60 -5.30
N VAL A 209 8.46 -7.63 -5.30
CA VAL A 209 8.70 -6.29 -5.85
C VAL A 209 8.68 -5.18 -4.81
N TYR A 210 7.97 -5.40 -3.70
CA TYR A 210 7.72 -4.38 -2.71
C TYR A 210 9.01 -3.91 -2.03
N PHE A 211 9.24 -2.60 -2.05
CA PHE A 211 10.37 -1.96 -1.38
C PHE A 211 11.77 -2.41 -1.85
N TYR A 212 11.89 -2.81 -3.13
CA TYR A 212 13.17 -3.04 -3.80
C TYR A 212 13.41 -1.95 -4.86
N PRO A 213 14.50 -1.14 -4.77
CA PRO A 213 14.76 -0.08 -5.74
C PRO A 213 14.82 -0.59 -7.19
N ASP A 214 15.46 -1.73 -7.44
CA ASP A 214 15.59 -2.33 -8.77
C ASP A 214 14.27 -2.88 -9.34
N LYS A 215 13.20 -2.89 -8.54
CA LYS A 215 11.84 -3.29 -8.91
C LYS A 215 10.87 -2.11 -8.97
N ALA A 216 11.34 -0.89 -8.73
CA ALA A 216 10.53 0.32 -8.87
C ALA A 216 10.07 0.48 -10.33
N LYS A 217 8.83 0.96 -10.53
CA LYS A 217 8.26 1.16 -11.87
C LYS A 217 8.83 2.40 -12.55
N ASP A 218 9.10 3.43 -11.76
CA ASP A 218 9.58 4.71 -12.24
C ASP A 218 10.63 5.33 -11.30
N VAL A 219 11.17 6.47 -11.73
CA VAL A 219 12.25 7.17 -11.02
C VAL A 219 11.79 7.70 -9.67
N ALA A 220 10.53 8.12 -9.52
CA ALA A 220 10.04 8.67 -8.26
C ALA A 220 9.98 7.59 -7.18
N ASP A 221 9.50 6.40 -7.53
CA ASP A 221 9.47 5.26 -6.61
C ASP A 221 10.88 4.73 -6.32
N TYR A 222 11.75 4.66 -7.33
CA TYR A 222 13.15 4.32 -7.12
C TYR A 222 13.81 5.25 -6.09
N ASP A 223 13.65 6.57 -6.27
CA ASP A 223 14.22 7.59 -5.40
C ASP A 223 13.64 7.52 -3.98
N TRP A 224 12.32 7.33 -3.87
CA TRP A 224 11.64 7.21 -2.57
C TRP A 224 12.12 5.98 -1.79
N VAL A 225 12.10 4.81 -2.42
CA VAL A 225 12.55 3.55 -1.78
C VAL A 225 14.02 3.64 -1.41
N THR A 226 14.87 4.17 -2.30
CA THR A 226 16.31 4.36 -2.03
C THR A 226 16.51 5.27 -0.83
N LYS A 227 15.85 6.42 -0.79
CA LYS A 227 15.91 7.36 0.34
C LYS A 227 15.45 6.72 1.65
N CYS A 228 14.40 5.90 1.61
CA CYS A 228 13.94 5.16 2.79
C CYS A 228 14.99 4.17 3.29
N ILE A 229 15.61 3.39 2.39
CA ILE A 229 16.65 2.41 2.74
C ILE A 229 17.89 3.10 3.29
N GLU A 230 18.34 4.19 2.68
CA GLU A 230 19.46 4.99 3.16
C GLU A 230 19.17 5.61 4.52
N GLY A 231 17.96 6.15 4.70
CA GLY A 231 17.48 6.66 5.99
C GLY A 231 17.55 5.61 7.10
N LEU A 232 17.10 4.38 6.83
CA LEU A 232 17.20 3.27 7.78
C LEU A 232 18.65 2.95 8.16
N LYS A 233 19.54 2.90 7.16
CA LYS A 233 20.97 2.63 7.41
C LYS A 233 21.61 3.73 8.25
N PHE A 234 21.24 5.00 8.01
CA PHE A 234 21.72 6.13 8.79
C PHE A 234 21.19 6.10 10.23
N ASP A 235 19.90 5.85 10.42
CA ASP A 235 19.27 5.77 11.75
C ASP A 235 19.83 4.62 12.59
N LEU A 236 20.34 3.57 11.95
CA LEU A 236 21.02 2.46 12.63
C LEU A 236 22.48 2.76 12.97
N ALA A 237 23.20 3.45 12.07
CA ALA A 237 24.60 3.82 12.30
C ALA A 237 24.77 4.91 13.37
N SER A 238 23.71 5.66 13.67
CA SER A 238 23.70 6.75 14.64
C SER A 238 23.28 6.34 16.06
N ARG A 239 23.01 5.05 16.29
CA ARG A 239 22.67 4.46 17.60
C ARG A 239 23.86 3.72 18.19
#